data_AF-A0A975G7P8-F1
#
_entry.id   AF-A0A975G7P8-F1
#
_cell.length_a   1.000
_cell.length_b   1.000
_cell.length_c   1.000
_cell.angle_alpha   90.00
_cell.angle_beta   90.00
_cell.angle_gamma   90.00
#
_symmetry.space_group_name_H-M   'P 1'
#
loop_
_entity.id
_entity.type
_entity.pdbx_description
1 polymer ?
#
loop_
_entity_poly.entity_id
_entity_poly.type
_entity_poly.pdbx_seq_one_letter_code
_entity_poly.pdbx_strand_id
1 'polypeptide(L)'
;MTPKPKRWSFWLVSATALLSIGAWQAAQIAVDAKTRAMAAVKVPPKKTRSDGRKPSAKELAQIDPVGTYIARAKRGMTDQEINWMIEDFHKRGLDKDLVPDTVEHYQSLRQRQAAWYLQALAEGFSLSPSQKSEAAARLRRWRLQGDEEYAAKANEPDPITNNELKVGDRAADYAFASQWLFIGDHADPSVLCDLTPEQKRLTYQDMPSGIYRNYAHDLAADQWIMPPNATLEPKSSPVAVPDIFPLMPSQLVPPGQRSGGELAQARRLQPAQLRIILLFHREIAAWLSDSLEKNTPVVTDPLEPQAPHNE
;
A
#
# COMPACT_ATOMS: atom_id res chain seq x y z
N MET A 1 9.99 86.11 -27.75
CA MET A 1 11.11 85.17 -27.53
C MET A 1 10.53 83.80 -27.22
N THR A 2 10.53 82.89 -28.19
CA THR A 2 10.05 81.51 -28.00
C THR A 2 11.21 80.60 -27.58
N PRO A 3 11.12 79.86 -26.46
CA PRO A 3 12.23 79.03 -25.99
C PRO A 3 12.50 77.89 -26.97
N LYS A 4 13.77 77.74 -27.39
CA LYS A 4 14.21 76.60 -28.21
C LYS A 4 14.03 75.31 -27.42
N PRO A 5 13.44 74.25 -28.01
CA PRO A 5 13.32 72.97 -27.34
C PRO A 5 14.72 72.39 -27.08
N LYS A 6 14.98 72.04 -25.81
CA LYS A 6 16.18 71.29 -25.41
C LYS A 6 16.16 69.96 -26.15
N ARG A 7 17.04 69.81 -27.14
CA ARG A 7 17.34 68.51 -27.78
C ARG A 7 17.93 67.60 -26.71
N TRP A 8 17.10 66.80 -26.08
CA TRP A 8 17.58 65.68 -25.28
C TRP A 8 18.39 64.79 -26.21
N SER A 9 19.67 64.65 -25.88
CA SER A 9 20.64 63.87 -26.65
C SER A 9 20.05 62.48 -26.89
N PHE A 10 19.79 62.16 -28.16
CA PHE A 10 19.27 60.87 -28.60
C PHE A 10 20.04 59.70 -27.97
N TRP A 11 21.35 59.87 -27.79
CA TRP A 11 22.23 58.92 -27.13
C TRP A 11 21.87 58.62 -25.67
N LEU A 12 21.36 59.62 -24.94
CA LEU A 12 21.00 59.45 -23.53
C LEU A 12 19.72 58.62 -23.38
N VAL A 13 18.79 58.77 -24.32
CA VAL A 13 17.55 57.97 -24.39
C VAL A 13 17.86 56.53 -24.85
N SER A 14 18.73 56.37 -25.84
CA SER A 14 19.15 55.03 -26.29
C SER A 14 19.93 54.26 -25.21
N ALA A 15 20.80 54.93 -24.46
CA ALA A 15 21.55 54.30 -23.38
C ALA A 15 20.64 53.82 -22.23
N THR A 16 19.61 54.61 -21.87
CA THR A 16 18.64 54.20 -20.85
C THR A 16 17.76 53.05 -21.31
N ALA A 17 17.37 53.01 -22.59
CA ALA A 17 16.63 51.89 -23.17
C ALA A 17 17.45 50.58 -23.18
N LEU A 18 18.73 50.65 -23.54
CA LEU A 18 19.60 49.47 -23.55
C LEU A 18 19.88 48.92 -22.15
N LEU A 19 20.05 49.79 -21.14
CA LEU A 19 20.20 49.37 -19.74
C LEU A 19 18.94 48.70 -19.19
N SER A 20 17.76 49.19 -19.56
CA SER A 20 16.48 48.58 -19.13
C SER A 20 16.22 47.22 -19.81
N ILE A 21 16.61 47.05 -21.08
CA ILE A 21 16.55 45.75 -21.76
C ILE A 21 17.54 44.75 -21.13
N GLY A 22 18.77 45.17 -20.85
CA GLY A 22 19.78 44.32 -20.20
C GLY A 22 19.37 43.86 -18.80
N ALA A 23 18.80 44.76 -17.99
CA ALA A 23 18.26 44.43 -16.68
C ALA A 23 17.10 43.43 -16.76
N TRP A 24 16.22 43.57 -17.75
CA TRP A 24 15.11 42.64 -17.95
C TRP A 24 15.59 41.24 -18.39
N GLN A 25 16.57 41.15 -19.28
CA GLN A 25 17.16 39.87 -19.68
C GLN A 25 17.91 39.19 -18.53
N ALA A 26 18.65 39.95 -17.71
CA ALA A 26 19.32 39.40 -16.53
C ALA A 26 18.31 38.87 -15.48
N ALA A 27 17.20 39.58 -15.28
CA ALA A 27 16.11 39.12 -14.40
C ALA A 27 15.45 37.83 -14.93
N GLN A 28 15.21 37.73 -16.24
CA GLN A 28 14.68 36.51 -16.87
C GLN A 28 15.63 35.32 -16.67
N ILE A 29 16.93 35.50 -16.91
CA ILE A 29 17.94 34.44 -16.70
C ILE A 29 18.03 34.04 -15.22
N ALA A 30 17.92 34.98 -14.30
CA ALA A 30 17.92 34.69 -12.86
C ALA A 30 16.65 33.93 -12.42
N VAL A 31 15.48 34.26 -12.98
CA VAL A 31 14.23 33.53 -12.76
C VAL A 31 14.31 32.12 -13.35
N ASP A 32 14.87 31.96 -14.55
CA ASP A 32 15.10 30.66 -15.19
C ASP A 32 16.14 29.81 -14.44
N ALA A 33 17.21 30.43 -13.94
CA ALA A 33 18.20 29.74 -13.12
C ALA A 33 17.61 29.33 -11.77
N LYS A 34 16.76 30.17 -11.16
CA LYS A 34 16.05 29.85 -9.92
C LYS A 34 14.99 28.76 -10.12
N THR A 35 14.24 28.77 -11.22
CA THR A 35 13.29 27.70 -11.54
C THR A 35 14.00 26.39 -11.89
N ARG A 36 15.14 26.43 -12.59
CA ARG A 36 15.98 25.23 -12.82
C ARG A 36 16.64 24.72 -11.55
N ALA A 37 17.12 25.60 -10.66
CA ALA A 37 17.64 25.20 -9.36
C ALA A 37 16.55 24.61 -8.46
N MET A 38 15.33 25.18 -8.48
CA MET A 38 14.16 24.61 -7.80
C MET A 38 13.67 23.30 -8.44
N ALA A 39 13.89 23.09 -9.74
CA ALA A 39 13.64 21.81 -10.41
C ALA A 39 14.75 20.77 -10.14
N ALA A 40 15.97 21.21 -9.82
CA ALA A 40 17.11 20.36 -9.48
C ALA A 40 17.17 20.00 -7.98
N VAL A 41 16.59 20.83 -7.10
CA VAL A 41 16.27 20.47 -5.71
C VAL A 41 15.13 19.46 -5.77
N LYS A 42 15.50 18.17 -5.80
CA LYS A 42 14.63 16.98 -5.70
C LYS A 42 13.15 17.33 -5.80
N VAL A 43 12.62 17.36 -7.03
CA VAL A 43 11.18 17.30 -7.24
C VAL A 43 10.69 16.13 -6.38
N PRO A 44 9.95 16.37 -5.28
CA PRO A 44 9.29 15.27 -4.58
C PRO A 44 8.44 14.60 -5.65
N PRO A 45 8.52 13.26 -5.81
CA PRO A 45 7.95 12.57 -6.95
C PRO A 45 6.52 13.07 -7.13
N LYS A 46 6.31 13.73 -8.27
CA LYS A 46 5.03 14.30 -8.68
C LYS A 46 3.99 13.24 -8.37
N LYS A 47 3.04 13.51 -7.48
CA LYS A 47 1.97 12.57 -7.09
C LYS A 47 1.29 12.08 -8.36
N THR A 48 1.78 10.99 -8.93
CA THR A 48 1.18 10.27 -10.03
C THR A 48 0.04 9.50 -9.40
N ARG A 49 -1.11 10.16 -9.48
CA ARG A 49 -2.46 9.64 -9.27
C ARG A 49 -2.51 8.17 -9.71
N SER A 50 -3.08 7.33 -8.85
CA SER A 50 -3.08 5.86 -8.88
C SER A 50 -3.47 5.20 -10.21
N ASP A 51 -4.12 5.92 -11.13
CA ASP A 51 -4.70 5.33 -12.35
C ASP A 51 -3.72 5.25 -13.53
N GLY A 52 -2.50 5.78 -13.40
CA GLY A 52 -1.52 5.85 -14.50
C GLY A 52 -0.14 5.30 -14.20
N ARG A 53 0.05 4.56 -13.10
CA ARG A 53 1.37 4.00 -12.76
C ARG A 53 1.73 2.94 -13.81
N LYS A 54 2.67 3.24 -14.71
CA LYS A 54 3.36 2.21 -15.51
C LYS A 54 4.02 1.26 -14.50
N PRO A 55 3.66 -0.03 -14.48
CA PRO A 55 4.43 -1.02 -13.73
C PRO A 55 5.86 -0.93 -14.23
N SER A 56 6.81 -0.72 -13.33
CA SER A 56 8.24 -0.67 -13.64
C SER A 56 8.81 -1.98 -14.23
N ALA A 57 7.97 -2.99 -14.45
CA ALA A 57 8.34 -4.34 -14.86
C ALA A 57 7.34 -4.96 -15.86
N LYS A 58 6.72 -4.15 -16.75
CA LYS A 58 5.62 -4.63 -17.60
C LYS A 58 6.02 -5.68 -18.67
N GLU A 59 7.30 -5.80 -19.00
CA GLU A 59 7.77 -6.77 -20.01
C GLU A 59 8.46 -8.01 -19.40
N LEU A 60 9.21 -7.87 -18.30
CA LEU A 60 9.91 -9.01 -17.67
C LEU A 60 8.97 -9.89 -16.82
N ALA A 61 7.92 -9.31 -16.23
CA ALA A 61 6.99 -10.04 -15.37
C ALA A 61 6.17 -11.12 -16.11
N GLN A 62 6.03 -11.01 -17.43
CA GLN A 62 5.29 -11.97 -18.24
C GLN A 62 6.15 -13.16 -18.68
N ILE A 63 7.48 -13.02 -18.65
CA ILE A 63 8.43 -14.06 -19.11
C ILE A 63 8.85 -14.97 -17.95
N ASP A 64 8.99 -14.44 -16.73
CA ASP A 64 9.31 -15.22 -15.53
C ASP A 64 8.60 -14.65 -14.28
N PRO A 65 7.37 -15.13 -13.98
CA PRO A 65 6.61 -14.66 -12.81
C PRO A 65 7.31 -15.03 -11.49
N VAL A 66 7.99 -16.18 -11.43
CA VAL A 66 8.65 -16.68 -10.22
C VAL A 66 9.90 -15.87 -9.92
N GLY A 67 10.78 -15.68 -10.90
CA GLY A 67 11.98 -14.85 -10.73
C GLY A 67 11.62 -13.41 -10.40
N THR A 68 10.56 -12.86 -10.99
CA THR A 68 10.05 -11.52 -10.66
C THR A 68 9.57 -11.43 -9.22
N TYR A 69 8.81 -12.42 -8.75
CA TYR A 69 8.35 -12.51 -7.37
C TYR A 69 9.55 -12.56 -6.40
N ILE A 70 10.50 -13.46 -6.64
CA ILE A 70 11.70 -13.63 -5.81
C ILE A 70 12.53 -12.33 -5.77
N ALA A 71 12.70 -11.67 -6.91
CA ALA A 71 13.44 -10.41 -6.99
C ALA A 71 12.77 -9.30 -6.16
N ARG A 72 11.43 -9.20 -6.20
CA ARG A 72 10.67 -8.24 -5.38
C ARG A 72 10.75 -8.58 -3.90
N ALA A 73 10.59 -9.85 -3.54
CA ALA A 73 10.70 -10.31 -2.16
C ALA A 73 12.10 -10.08 -1.57
N LYS A 74 13.16 -10.19 -2.39
CA LYS A 74 14.54 -9.86 -1.98
C LYS A 74 14.77 -8.36 -1.81
N ARG A 75 14.19 -7.54 -2.69
CA ARG A 75 14.30 -6.07 -2.62
C ARG A 75 13.58 -5.51 -1.40
N GLY A 76 12.43 -6.10 -1.06
CA GLY A 76 11.54 -5.59 -0.03
C GLY A 76 10.78 -4.33 -0.48
N MET A 77 10.40 -3.50 0.49
CA MET A 77 9.68 -2.25 0.33
C MET A 77 10.42 -1.08 0.97
N THR A 78 10.36 0.06 0.28
CA THR A 78 10.82 1.35 0.81
C THR A 78 9.75 1.98 1.70
N ASP A 79 10.16 2.88 2.60
CA ASP A 79 9.25 3.65 3.46
C ASP A 79 8.18 4.38 2.67
N GLN A 80 8.55 4.92 1.50
CA GLN A 80 7.62 5.58 0.60
C GLN A 80 6.57 4.63 0.02
N GLU A 81 6.96 3.41 -0.36
CA GLU A 81 6.01 2.40 -0.85
C GLU A 81 5.06 1.94 0.25
N ILE A 82 5.56 1.77 1.48
CA ILE A 82 4.74 1.44 2.66
C ILE A 82 3.73 2.57 2.91
N ASN A 83 4.20 3.82 2.94
CA ASN A 83 3.33 4.98 3.14
C ASN A 83 2.24 5.09 2.06
N TRP A 84 2.58 4.89 0.78
CA TRP A 84 1.58 4.88 -0.29
C TRP A 84 0.54 3.78 -0.12
N MET A 85 0.93 2.60 0.37
CA MET A 85 -0.01 1.52 0.62
C MET A 85 -0.97 1.84 1.77
N ILE A 86 -0.47 2.44 2.84
CA ILE A 86 -1.29 2.89 3.97
C ILE A 86 -2.26 3.98 3.50
N GLU A 87 -1.79 4.96 2.74
CA GLU A 87 -2.66 5.99 2.16
C GLU A 87 -3.77 5.40 1.27
N ASP A 88 -3.43 4.42 0.42
CA ASP A 88 -4.40 3.77 -0.46
C ASP A 88 -5.40 2.92 0.34
N PHE A 89 -4.97 2.33 1.46
CA PHE A 89 -5.82 1.59 2.40
C PHE A 89 -6.84 2.53 3.08
N HIS A 90 -6.39 3.67 3.60
CA HIS A 90 -7.23 4.71 4.20
C HIS A 90 -8.21 5.34 3.20
N LYS A 91 -7.75 5.65 1.98
CA LYS A 91 -8.61 6.19 0.91
C LYS A 91 -9.75 5.25 0.54
N ARG A 92 -9.52 3.94 0.65
CA ARG A 92 -10.55 2.92 0.48
C ARG A 92 -11.39 2.72 1.73
N GLY A 93 -11.08 3.37 2.85
CA GLY A 93 -11.82 3.28 4.11
C GLY A 93 -11.84 1.88 4.70
N LEU A 94 -10.77 1.10 4.50
CA LEU A 94 -10.62 -0.27 5.02
C LEU A 94 -10.09 -0.29 6.46
N ASP A 95 -9.62 0.86 6.95
CA ASP A 95 -9.12 1.15 8.29
C ASP A 95 -10.22 1.54 9.28
N LYS A 96 -11.42 1.90 8.81
CA LYS A 96 -12.52 2.37 9.65
C LYS A 96 -13.04 1.26 10.58
N ASP A 97 -13.48 1.65 11.77
CA ASP A 97 -14.02 0.75 12.78
C ASP A 97 -15.19 -0.11 12.24
N LEU A 98 -15.22 -1.37 12.67
CA LEU A 98 -16.14 -2.40 12.18
C LEU A 98 -17.44 -2.37 13.00
N VAL A 99 -17.94 -1.18 13.28
CA VAL A 99 -19.31 -0.99 13.74
C VAL A 99 -20.21 -0.53 12.56
N PRO A 100 -20.42 -1.34 11.51
CA PRO A 100 -21.49 -1.06 10.58
C PRO A 100 -22.85 -1.26 11.23
N ASP A 101 -23.67 -0.23 11.17
CA ASP A 101 -25.03 -0.29 11.71
C ASP A 101 -26.05 -0.86 10.70
N THR A 102 -25.62 -1.20 9.47
CA THR A 102 -26.50 -1.63 8.36
C THR A 102 -25.87 -2.71 7.47
N VAL A 103 -26.72 -3.55 6.86
CA VAL A 103 -26.31 -4.62 5.92
C VAL A 103 -25.62 -4.03 4.68
N GLU A 104 -26.12 -2.91 4.17
CA GLU A 104 -25.55 -2.21 3.02
C GLU A 104 -24.11 -1.75 3.29
N HIS A 105 -23.83 -1.33 4.52
CA HIS A 105 -22.48 -0.95 4.92
C HIS A 105 -21.54 -2.17 4.93
N TYR A 106 -21.97 -3.32 5.42
CA TYR A 106 -21.20 -4.57 5.34
C TYR A 106 -20.94 -4.99 3.88
N GLN A 107 -21.95 -4.95 3.02
CA GLN A 107 -21.80 -5.28 1.60
C GLN A 107 -20.79 -4.35 0.90
N SER A 108 -20.88 -3.04 1.17
CA SER A 108 -19.94 -2.03 0.66
C SER A 108 -18.52 -2.28 1.16
N LEU A 109 -18.35 -2.64 2.43
CA LEU A 109 -17.06 -3.01 3.00
C LEU A 109 -16.50 -4.27 2.32
N ARG A 110 -17.27 -5.36 2.21
CA ARG A 110 -16.84 -6.60 1.55
C ARG A 110 -16.44 -6.37 0.11
N GLN A 111 -17.16 -5.51 -0.62
CA GLN A 111 -16.79 -5.14 -1.98
C GLN A 111 -15.40 -4.48 -2.03
N ARG A 112 -15.11 -3.56 -1.09
CA ARG A 112 -13.81 -2.87 -1.01
C ARG A 112 -12.69 -3.83 -0.59
N GLN A 113 -12.96 -4.72 0.36
CA GLN A 113 -12.05 -5.80 0.78
C GLN A 113 -11.75 -6.76 -0.38
N ALA A 114 -12.77 -7.20 -1.12
CA ALA A 114 -12.62 -8.06 -2.29
C ALA A 114 -11.75 -7.40 -3.38
N ALA A 115 -11.99 -6.11 -3.65
CA ALA A 115 -11.19 -5.35 -4.62
C ALA A 115 -9.73 -5.17 -4.15
N TRP A 116 -9.50 -5.05 -2.85
CA TRP A 116 -8.16 -4.99 -2.27
C TRP A 116 -7.44 -6.34 -2.37
N TYR A 117 -8.14 -7.43 -2.04
CA TYR A 117 -7.64 -8.80 -2.17
C TYR A 117 -7.26 -9.13 -3.60
N LEU A 118 -8.14 -8.86 -4.57
CA LEU A 118 -7.87 -9.07 -5.99
C LEU A 118 -6.65 -8.27 -6.48
N GLN A 119 -6.44 -7.06 -5.95
CA GLN A 119 -5.25 -6.29 -6.27
C GLN A 119 -3.97 -6.94 -5.73
N ALA A 120 -4.01 -7.49 -4.51
CA ALA A 120 -2.90 -8.25 -3.97
C ALA A 120 -2.58 -9.47 -4.84
N LEU A 121 -3.60 -10.24 -5.25
CA LEU A 121 -3.42 -11.41 -6.13
C LEU A 121 -2.84 -11.00 -7.49
N ALA A 122 -3.37 -9.95 -8.10
CA ALA A 122 -2.88 -9.45 -9.39
C ALA A 122 -1.41 -9.02 -9.34
N GLU A 123 -1.00 -8.36 -8.26
CA GLU A 123 0.38 -7.91 -8.06
C GLU A 123 1.33 -9.07 -7.71
N GLY A 124 0.90 -9.99 -6.85
CA GLY A 124 1.73 -11.09 -6.33
C GLY A 124 1.93 -12.19 -7.37
N PHE A 125 0.88 -12.60 -8.08
CA PHE A 125 0.97 -13.64 -9.11
C PHE A 125 1.26 -13.08 -10.51
N SER A 126 1.38 -11.75 -10.64
CA SER A 126 1.52 -11.07 -11.94
C SER A 126 0.43 -11.52 -12.92
N LEU A 127 -0.83 -11.50 -12.47
CA LEU A 127 -1.97 -11.99 -13.25
C LEU A 127 -2.12 -11.22 -14.57
N SER A 128 -2.40 -11.95 -15.64
CA SER A 128 -2.78 -11.36 -16.92
C SER A 128 -4.12 -10.61 -16.81
N PRO A 129 -4.44 -9.71 -17.76
CA PRO A 129 -5.74 -9.03 -17.78
C PRO A 129 -6.94 -10.00 -17.79
N SER A 130 -6.82 -11.12 -18.51
CA SER A 130 -7.87 -12.15 -18.55
C SER A 130 -8.02 -12.86 -17.21
N GLN A 131 -6.91 -13.34 -16.62
CA GLN A 131 -6.90 -13.98 -15.29
C GLN A 131 -7.49 -13.05 -14.23
N LYS A 132 -7.12 -11.75 -14.26
CA LYS A 132 -7.65 -10.75 -13.34
C LYS A 132 -9.16 -10.57 -13.51
N SER A 133 -9.67 -10.50 -14.74
CA SER A 133 -11.10 -10.36 -15.03
C SER A 133 -11.88 -11.57 -14.54
N GLU A 134 -11.35 -12.78 -14.75
CA GLU A 134 -11.98 -14.01 -14.32
C GLU A 134 -11.99 -14.16 -12.79
N ALA A 135 -10.85 -13.90 -12.14
CA ALA A 135 -10.75 -13.88 -10.68
C ALA A 135 -11.72 -12.86 -10.06
N ALA A 136 -11.87 -11.68 -10.69
CA ALA A 136 -12.86 -10.69 -10.26
C ALA A 136 -14.30 -11.23 -10.33
N ALA A 137 -14.64 -11.92 -11.41
CA ALA A 137 -15.98 -12.49 -11.60
C ALA A 137 -16.26 -13.62 -10.60
N ARG A 138 -15.30 -14.52 -10.39
CA ARG A 138 -15.40 -15.60 -9.39
C ARG A 138 -15.53 -15.04 -7.97
N LEU A 139 -14.67 -14.08 -7.59
CA LEU A 139 -14.71 -13.46 -6.26
C LEU A 139 -16.03 -12.71 -6.02
N ARG A 140 -16.54 -12.02 -7.04
CA ARG A 140 -17.85 -11.35 -6.97
C ARG A 140 -18.98 -12.33 -6.74
N ARG A 141 -18.98 -13.48 -7.43
CA ARG A 141 -19.99 -14.53 -7.27
C ARG A 141 -19.98 -15.07 -5.85
N TRP A 142 -18.81 -15.45 -5.32
CA TRP A 142 -18.69 -15.98 -3.97
C TRP A 142 -19.09 -14.98 -2.90
N ARG A 143 -18.71 -13.71 -3.07
CA ARG A 143 -19.16 -12.64 -2.17
C ARG A 143 -20.69 -12.56 -2.15
N LEU A 144 -21.34 -12.50 -3.32
CA LEU A 144 -22.80 -12.41 -3.41
C LEU A 144 -23.50 -13.60 -2.76
N GLN A 145 -23.00 -14.82 -2.97
CA GLN A 145 -23.53 -16.00 -2.30
C GLN A 145 -23.41 -15.88 -0.78
N GLY A 146 -22.24 -15.48 -0.27
CA GLY A 146 -22.07 -15.24 1.17
C GLY A 146 -22.95 -14.09 1.70
N ASP A 147 -23.24 -13.08 0.87
CA ASP A 147 -24.17 -12.00 1.23
C ASP A 147 -25.60 -12.51 1.37
N GLU A 148 -26.03 -13.40 0.47
CA GLU A 148 -27.35 -14.05 0.53
C GLU A 148 -27.47 -14.98 1.74
N GLU A 149 -26.45 -15.80 2.01
CA GLU A 149 -26.41 -16.70 3.17
C GLU A 149 -26.43 -15.93 4.50
N TYR A 150 -25.70 -14.82 4.57
CA TYR A 150 -25.73 -13.95 5.74
C TYR A 150 -27.10 -13.28 5.91
N ALA A 151 -27.69 -12.75 4.83
CA ALA A 151 -29.01 -12.14 4.89
C ALA A 151 -30.10 -13.15 5.33
N ALA A 152 -29.99 -14.42 4.92
CA ALA A 152 -30.87 -15.49 5.39
C ALA A 152 -30.71 -15.72 6.91
N LYS A 153 -29.46 -15.88 7.37
CA LYS A 153 -29.14 -16.13 8.79
C LYS A 153 -29.38 -14.93 9.70
N ALA A 154 -29.25 -13.70 9.21
CA ALA A 154 -29.48 -12.49 10.00
C ALA A 154 -30.94 -12.37 10.48
N ASN A 155 -31.87 -13.03 9.79
CA ASN A 155 -33.29 -13.07 10.14
C ASN A 155 -33.70 -14.31 10.96
N GLU A 156 -32.76 -15.25 11.22
CA GLU A 156 -33.04 -16.46 12.00
C GLU A 156 -32.84 -16.21 13.50
N PRO A 157 -33.86 -16.45 14.36
CA PRO A 157 -33.73 -16.34 15.82
C PRO A 157 -32.68 -17.33 16.33
N ASP A 158 -31.87 -16.91 17.31
CA ASP A 158 -30.81 -17.76 17.86
C ASP A 158 -31.40 -18.94 18.67
N PRO A 159 -31.03 -20.19 18.37
CA PRO A 159 -31.60 -21.35 19.05
C PRO A 159 -31.13 -21.54 20.50
N ILE A 160 -30.07 -20.85 20.95
CA ILE A 160 -29.42 -21.11 22.25
C ILE A 160 -29.80 -20.06 23.30
N THR A 161 -29.92 -18.80 22.90
CA THR A 161 -30.38 -17.74 23.78
C THR A 161 -31.67 -17.16 23.22
N ASN A 162 -32.78 -17.22 23.96
CA ASN A 162 -34.02 -16.48 23.63
C ASN A 162 -33.84 -14.94 23.61
N ASN A 163 -32.60 -14.45 23.50
CA ASN A 163 -32.28 -13.07 23.25
C ASN A 163 -32.11 -12.90 21.74
N GLU A 164 -32.70 -11.85 21.19
CA GLU A 164 -32.33 -11.33 19.88
C GLU A 164 -30.81 -11.13 19.89
N LEU A 165 -30.11 -12.02 19.18
CA LEU A 165 -28.69 -11.90 18.96
C LEU A 165 -28.50 -10.54 18.28
N LYS A 166 -27.91 -9.58 18.98
CA LYS A 166 -27.64 -8.27 18.41
C LYS A 166 -26.86 -8.53 17.13
N VAL A 167 -27.31 -7.95 16.02
CA VAL A 167 -26.68 -8.00 14.69
C VAL A 167 -25.15 -7.95 14.78
N GLY A 168 -24.60 -7.20 15.75
CA GLY A 168 -23.16 -7.09 16.06
C GLY A 168 -22.35 -8.38 16.18
N ASP A 169 -22.84 -9.45 16.83
CA ASP A 169 -21.98 -10.63 17.09
C ASP A 169 -21.86 -11.54 15.85
N ARG A 170 -22.93 -11.73 15.08
CA ARG A 170 -22.88 -12.42 13.76
C ARG A 170 -22.22 -11.54 12.70
N ALA A 171 -22.27 -10.23 12.87
CA ALA A 171 -21.73 -9.32 11.88
C ALA A 171 -20.21 -9.18 11.94
N ALA A 172 -19.58 -9.39 13.10
CA ALA A 172 -18.13 -9.52 13.20
C ALA A 172 -17.61 -10.60 12.23
N ASP A 173 -18.13 -11.82 12.32
CA ASP A 173 -17.78 -12.97 11.45
C ASP A 173 -17.93 -12.69 9.94
N TYR A 174 -18.79 -11.73 9.61
CA TYR A 174 -19.11 -11.33 8.26
C TYR A 174 -18.31 -10.08 7.79
N ALA A 175 -17.76 -9.30 8.73
CA ALA A 175 -17.02 -8.07 8.46
C ALA A 175 -15.53 -8.29 8.24
N PHE A 176 -14.92 -9.26 8.93
CA PHE A 176 -13.49 -9.49 8.83
C PHE A 176 -13.14 -10.30 7.58
N ALA A 177 -12.23 -9.78 6.77
CA ALA A 177 -11.81 -10.42 5.53
C ALA A 177 -11.13 -11.78 5.76
N SER A 178 -10.40 -11.95 6.87
CA SER A 178 -9.78 -13.22 7.26
C SER A 178 -10.81 -14.33 7.47
N GLN A 179 -12.01 -13.98 7.90
CA GLN A 179 -13.07 -14.93 8.18
C GLN A 179 -13.84 -15.28 6.90
N TRP A 180 -14.29 -14.30 6.12
CA TRP A 180 -15.17 -14.62 4.98
C TRP A 180 -14.43 -15.07 3.72
N LEU A 181 -13.18 -14.64 3.48
CA LEU A 181 -12.46 -15.01 2.26
C LEU A 181 -12.17 -16.53 2.22
N PHE A 182 -11.92 -17.16 3.36
CA PHE A 182 -11.41 -18.53 3.41
C PHE A 182 -12.42 -19.55 3.94
N ILE A 183 -13.72 -19.20 3.96
CA ILE A 183 -14.78 -20.19 4.15
C ILE A 183 -14.86 -21.04 2.88
N GLY A 184 -14.48 -22.32 2.96
CA GLY A 184 -14.68 -23.32 1.91
C GLY A 184 -13.69 -23.27 0.74
N ASP A 185 -12.44 -22.85 0.98
CA ASP A 185 -11.35 -22.75 -0.02
C ASP A 185 -11.65 -21.85 -1.25
N HIS A 186 -12.79 -21.17 -1.29
CA HIS A 186 -13.29 -20.49 -2.49
C HIS A 186 -12.49 -19.26 -2.89
N ALA A 187 -11.86 -18.56 -1.94
CA ALA A 187 -10.93 -17.48 -2.25
C ALA A 187 -9.47 -17.92 -2.23
N ASP A 188 -9.15 -19.22 -2.10
CA ASP A 188 -7.79 -19.70 -2.30
C ASP A 188 -7.30 -19.27 -3.70
N PRO A 189 -6.08 -18.70 -3.82
CA PRO A 189 -5.58 -18.23 -5.12
C PRO A 189 -5.60 -19.31 -6.23
N SER A 190 -5.39 -20.58 -5.89
CA SER A 190 -5.42 -21.72 -6.81
C SER A 190 -6.81 -22.02 -7.39
N VAL A 191 -7.86 -21.70 -6.63
CA VAL A 191 -9.27 -21.86 -7.03
C VAL A 191 -9.77 -20.60 -7.72
N LEU A 192 -9.37 -19.44 -7.19
CA LEU A 192 -9.89 -18.16 -7.63
C LEU A 192 -9.24 -17.69 -8.93
N CYS A 193 -7.95 -17.96 -9.11
CA CYS A 193 -7.20 -17.56 -10.30
C CYS A 193 -6.88 -18.79 -11.15
N ASP A 194 -7.05 -18.70 -12.46
CA ASP A 194 -6.58 -19.73 -13.39
C ASP A 194 -5.06 -19.61 -13.57
N LEU A 195 -4.29 -19.99 -12.54
CA LEU A 195 -2.84 -19.82 -12.45
C LEU A 195 -2.10 -20.75 -13.43
N THR A 196 -1.07 -20.24 -14.10
CA THR A 196 -0.14 -21.07 -14.87
C THR A 196 0.66 -21.99 -13.92
N PRO A 197 1.25 -23.08 -14.41
CA PRO A 197 2.10 -23.94 -13.59
C PRO A 197 3.20 -23.18 -12.83
N GLU A 198 3.81 -22.17 -13.46
CA GLU A 198 4.84 -21.33 -12.84
C GLU A 198 4.26 -20.48 -11.71
N GLN A 199 3.08 -19.88 -11.91
CA GLN A 199 2.40 -19.11 -10.89
C GLN A 199 1.94 -19.98 -9.72
N LYS A 200 1.52 -21.22 -9.96
CA LYS A 200 1.14 -22.16 -8.90
C LYS A 200 2.30 -22.50 -7.96
N ARG A 201 3.55 -22.48 -8.45
CA ARG A 201 4.76 -22.63 -7.60
C ARG A 201 4.94 -21.48 -6.61
N LEU A 202 4.27 -20.35 -6.84
CA LEU A 202 4.19 -19.23 -5.89
C LEU A 202 3.03 -19.36 -4.91
N THR A 203 2.22 -20.42 -5.00
CA THR A 203 1.23 -20.74 -3.97
C THR A 203 1.83 -21.72 -2.97
N TYR A 204 1.27 -21.76 -1.78
CA TYR A 204 1.72 -22.65 -0.72
C TYR A 204 1.58 -24.15 -1.08
N GLN A 205 0.71 -24.50 -2.04
CA GLN A 205 0.40 -25.87 -2.43
C GLN A 205 1.58 -26.60 -3.14
N ASP A 206 2.38 -25.86 -3.93
CA ASP A 206 3.43 -26.45 -4.78
C ASP A 206 4.87 -26.07 -4.35
N MET A 207 5.04 -25.42 -3.19
CA MET A 207 6.36 -25.09 -2.65
C MET A 207 7.08 -26.38 -2.18
N PRO A 208 8.29 -26.68 -2.68
CA PRO A 208 8.95 -27.94 -2.38
C PRO A 208 9.43 -28.02 -0.92
N SER A 209 9.03 -29.09 -0.25
CA SER A 209 9.41 -29.61 1.08
C SER A 209 8.64 -29.08 2.30
N GLY A 210 8.16 -30.03 3.11
CA GLY A 210 7.52 -29.82 4.42
C GLY A 210 8.36 -29.05 5.45
N ILE A 211 9.62 -28.74 5.13
CA ILE A 211 10.48 -27.87 5.94
C ILE A 211 9.95 -26.44 5.89
N TYR A 212 9.61 -25.90 4.71
CA TYR A 212 9.01 -24.56 4.61
C TYR A 212 7.57 -24.51 5.13
N ARG A 213 6.85 -25.64 5.02
CA ARG A 213 5.48 -25.80 5.54
C ARG A 213 5.42 -25.60 7.05
N ASN A 214 6.29 -26.28 7.79
CA ASN A 214 6.32 -26.21 9.25
C ASN A 214 7.07 -24.97 9.75
N TYR A 215 8.18 -24.57 9.11
CA TYR A 215 8.89 -23.35 9.50
C TYR A 215 8.05 -22.08 9.27
N ALA A 216 7.30 -22.00 8.17
CA ALA A 216 6.48 -20.82 7.90
C ALA A 216 5.29 -20.71 8.86
N HIS A 217 4.61 -21.81 9.23
CA HIS A 217 3.54 -21.75 10.23
C HIS A 217 4.06 -21.47 11.64
N ASP A 218 5.13 -22.14 12.08
CA ASP A 218 5.67 -21.98 13.43
C ASP A 218 6.32 -20.60 13.62
N LEU A 219 6.92 -20.01 12.58
CA LEU A 219 7.39 -18.62 12.60
C LEU A 219 6.24 -17.63 12.34
N ALA A 220 5.17 -18.01 11.63
CA ALA A 220 4.10 -17.08 11.30
C ALA A 220 3.09 -16.83 12.41
N ALA A 221 2.88 -17.78 13.31
CA ALA A 221 2.05 -17.57 14.48
C ALA A 221 2.67 -16.55 15.46
N ASP A 222 4.01 -16.53 15.58
CA ASP A 222 4.71 -15.79 16.64
C ASP A 222 5.46 -14.52 16.20
N GLN A 223 5.65 -14.26 14.89
CA GLN A 223 6.66 -13.27 14.44
C GLN A 223 6.23 -12.19 13.46
N TRP A 224 4.97 -12.15 13.02
CA TRP A 224 4.55 -11.08 12.12
C TRP A 224 4.20 -9.82 12.89
N ILE A 225 3.98 -8.72 12.16
CA ILE A 225 3.67 -7.38 12.64
C ILE A 225 2.41 -7.44 13.53
N MET A 226 2.58 -7.91 14.75
CA MET A 226 1.59 -7.91 15.80
C MET A 226 1.91 -6.67 16.61
N PRO A 227 0.99 -5.70 16.69
CA PRO A 227 1.15 -4.60 17.63
C PRO A 227 1.53 -5.16 19.00
N PRO A 228 2.38 -4.47 19.79
CA PRO A 228 2.88 -4.98 21.07
C PRO A 228 1.77 -5.31 22.09
N ASN A 229 0.53 -4.85 21.82
CA ASN A 229 -0.67 -5.08 22.63
C ASN A 229 -1.81 -5.78 21.86
N ALA A 230 -1.55 -6.32 20.67
CA ALA A 230 -2.56 -7.10 19.96
C ALA A 230 -2.72 -8.46 20.67
N THR A 231 -3.75 -8.57 21.51
CA THR A 231 -4.29 -9.87 21.85
C THR A 231 -4.92 -10.42 20.58
N LEU A 232 -4.27 -11.42 19.97
CA LEU A 232 -4.94 -12.30 19.02
C LEU A 232 -6.18 -12.82 19.73
N GLU A 233 -7.37 -12.33 19.35
CA GLU A 233 -8.57 -13.02 19.80
C GLU A 233 -8.45 -14.45 19.28
N PRO A 234 -8.45 -15.47 20.15
CA PRO A 234 -8.09 -16.85 19.81
C PRO A 234 -9.04 -17.52 18.79
N LYS A 235 -10.01 -16.77 18.26
CA LYS A 235 -11.03 -17.23 17.32
C LYS A 235 -10.81 -16.81 15.85
N SER A 236 -9.86 -15.92 15.53
CA SER A 236 -10.06 -15.02 14.37
C SER A 236 -9.03 -15.05 13.21
N SER A 237 -8.20 -16.09 13.04
CA SER A 237 -7.66 -16.32 11.69
C SER A 237 -7.28 -17.78 11.42
N PRO A 238 -8.01 -18.50 10.56
CA PRO A 238 -7.58 -19.80 10.05
C PRO A 238 -6.50 -19.69 8.96
N VAL A 239 -6.25 -18.50 8.41
CA VAL A 239 -5.34 -18.31 7.27
C VAL A 239 -4.27 -17.27 7.58
N ALA A 240 -3.02 -17.68 7.41
CA ALA A 240 -1.84 -16.84 7.55
C ALA A 240 -1.45 -16.27 6.18
N VAL A 241 -0.78 -15.11 6.16
CA VAL A 241 -0.27 -14.49 4.92
C VAL A 241 0.59 -15.46 4.08
N PRO A 242 1.47 -16.31 4.67
CA PRO A 242 2.21 -17.35 3.96
C PRO A 242 1.37 -18.35 3.17
N ASP A 243 0.13 -18.60 3.59
CA ASP A 243 -0.76 -19.55 2.93
C ASP A 243 -1.22 -19.02 1.56
N ILE A 244 -1.19 -17.69 1.40
CA ILE A 244 -1.55 -16.98 0.16
C ILE A 244 -0.28 -16.64 -0.64
N PHE A 245 0.73 -16.08 0.03
CA PHE A 245 1.99 -15.66 -0.58
C PHE A 245 3.18 -16.20 0.21
N PRO A 246 4.02 -17.07 -0.36
CA PRO A 246 5.14 -17.67 0.34
C PRO A 246 6.15 -16.59 0.75
N LEU A 247 6.67 -16.72 1.96
CA LEU A 247 7.82 -15.94 2.38
C LEU A 247 9.12 -16.54 1.84
N MET A 248 10.02 -15.64 1.42
CA MET A 248 11.40 -16.03 1.13
C MET A 248 12.20 -16.12 2.44
N PRO A 249 13.26 -16.95 2.51
CA PRO A 249 14.13 -17.04 3.68
C PRO A 249 14.70 -15.71 4.16
N SER A 250 14.99 -14.78 3.22
CA SER A 250 15.48 -13.43 3.55
C SER A 250 14.45 -12.54 4.25
N GLN A 251 13.17 -12.90 4.19
CA GLN A 251 12.06 -12.18 4.81
C GLN A 251 11.76 -12.69 6.22
N LEU A 252 12.25 -13.88 6.58
CA LEU A 252 12.06 -14.47 7.90
C LEU A 252 12.86 -13.68 8.95
N VAL A 253 12.28 -13.57 10.15
CA VAL A 253 12.96 -13.00 11.30
C VAL A 253 13.66 -14.15 12.05
N PRO A 254 14.95 -14.05 12.38
CA PRO A 254 15.63 -15.08 13.13
C PRO A 254 14.95 -15.31 14.50
N PRO A 255 14.80 -16.57 14.96
CA PRO A 255 14.29 -16.87 16.29
C PRO A 255 15.05 -16.09 17.37
N GLY A 256 14.34 -15.45 18.29
CA GLY A 256 14.95 -14.68 19.40
C GLY A 256 15.38 -13.25 19.05
N GLN A 257 15.38 -12.84 17.78
CA GLN A 257 15.54 -11.43 17.40
C GLN A 257 14.18 -10.74 17.25
N ARG A 258 13.66 -10.13 18.31
CA ARG A 258 12.59 -9.11 18.19
C ARG A 258 13.10 -7.78 17.59
N SER A 259 14.39 -7.73 17.25
CA SER A 259 15.19 -6.51 17.16
C SER A 259 15.21 -5.91 15.75
N GLY A 260 14.11 -5.27 15.38
CA GLY A 260 14.06 -4.35 14.25
C GLY A 260 12.85 -3.43 14.26
N GLY A 261 11.85 -3.74 15.08
CA GLY A 261 10.54 -3.12 14.99
C GLY A 261 9.78 -3.63 13.75
N GLU A 262 8.47 -3.50 13.81
CA GLU A 262 7.55 -4.07 12.85
C GLU A 262 7.62 -3.32 11.50
N LEU A 263 8.18 -2.09 11.50
CA LEU A 263 8.54 -1.33 10.30
C LEU A 263 9.71 -1.98 9.56
N ALA A 264 10.71 -2.51 10.27
CA ALA A 264 11.79 -3.25 9.62
C ALA A 264 11.29 -4.56 9.01
N GLN A 265 10.27 -5.19 9.61
CA GLN A 265 9.60 -6.33 9.00
C GLN A 265 8.82 -5.92 7.74
N ALA A 266 8.01 -4.85 7.81
CA ALA A 266 7.27 -4.33 6.66
C ALA A 266 8.20 -4.00 5.47
N ARG A 267 9.39 -3.46 5.73
CA ARG A 267 10.43 -3.21 4.72
C ARG A 267 10.96 -4.47 4.04
N ARG A 268 10.89 -5.64 4.68
CA ARG A 268 11.29 -6.92 4.07
C ARG A 268 10.20 -7.53 3.22
N LEU A 269 8.95 -7.10 3.37
CA LEU A 269 7.83 -7.64 2.62
C LEU A 269 7.82 -7.14 1.18
N GLN A 270 7.08 -7.84 0.33
CA GLN A 270 6.65 -7.31 -0.95
C GLN A 270 5.27 -6.63 -0.82
N PRO A 271 4.88 -5.76 -1.78
CA PRO A 271 3.60 -5.07 -1.74
C PRO A 271 2.39 -6.00 -1.59
N ALA A 272 2.32 -7.11 -2.33
CA ALA A 272 1.20 -8.04 -2.24
C ALA A 272 1.03 -8.65 -0.83
N GLN A 273 2.15 -9.00 -0.15
CA GLN A 273 2.13 -9.53 1.21
C GLN A 273 1.61 -8.48 2.20
N LEU A 274 2.10 -7.23 2.12
CA LEU A 274 1.63 -6.16 3.00
C LEU A 274 0.14 -5.83 2.76
N ARG A 275 -0.37 -5.95 1.53
CA ARG A 275 -1.81 -5.76 1.26
C ARG A 275 -2.65 -6.78 2.02
N ILE A 276 -2.26 -8.05 2.03
CA ILE A 276 -2.96 -9.10 2.76
C ILE A 276 -2.89 -8.83 4.27
N ILE A 277 -1.71 -8.45 4.78
CA ILE A 277 -1.54 -8.11 6.19
C ILE A 277 -2.49 -6.98 6.60
N LEU A 278 -2.51 -5.87 5.85
CA LEU A 278 -3.41 -4.75 6.14
C LEU A 278 -4.89 -5.15 6.04
N LEU A 279 -5.22 -6.09 5.15
CA LEU A 279 -6.58 -6.59 4.99
C LEU A 279 -7.04 -7.42 6.19
N PHE A 280 -6.15 -8.19 6.81
CA PHE A 280 -6.45 -9.04 7.95
C PHE A 280 -6.29 -8.32 9.29
N HIS A 281 -5.37 -7.36 9.35
CA HIS A 281 -4.95 -6.66 10.55
C HIS A 281 -4.88 -5.16 10.27
N ARG A 282 -6.07 -4.55 10.18
CA ARG A 282 -6.23 -3.12 9.85
C ARG A 282 -5.48 -2.18 10.79
N GLU A 283 -5.33 -2.56 12.05
CA GLU A 283 -4.64 -1.82 13.11
C GLU A 283 -3.15 -1.59 12.80
N ILE A 284 -2.56 -2.46 11.96
CA ILE A 284 -1.18 -2.32 11.49
C ILE A 284 -1.02 -1.05 10.64
N ALA A 285 -2.07 -0.58 9.96
CA ALA A 285 -2.01 0.64 9.17
C ALA A 285 -1.64 1.87 10.02
N ALA A 286 -2.35 2.05 11.15
CA ALA A 286 -2.10 3.14 12.08
C ALA A 286 -0.71 3.02 12.71
N TRP A 287 -0.35 1.81 13.15
CA TRP A 287 0.96 1.55 13.75
C TRP A 287 2.13 1.84 12.79
N LEU A 288 2.02 1.42 11.53
CA LEU A 288 3.05 1.66 10.51
C LEU A 288 3.15 3.15 10.19
N SER A 289 2.02 3.87 10.15
CA SER A 289 1.99 5.32 9.95
C SER A 289 2.80 6.03 11.04
N ASP A 290 2.49 5.75 12.31
CA ASP A 290 3.18 6.31 13.47
C ASP A 290 4.68 5.99 13.44
N SER A 291 5.03 4.77 13.05
CA SER A 291 6.41 4.30 12.97
C SER A 291 7.19 5.01 11.85
N LEU A 292 6.57 5.26 10.70
CA LEU A 292 7.17 6.00 9.60
C LEU A 292 7.42 7.47 9.96
N GLU A 293 6.48 8.11 10.66
CA GLU A 293 6.62 9.48 11.12
C GLU A 293 7.78 9.64 12.11
N LYS A 294 7.88 8.74 13.09
CA LYS A 294 8.97 8.75 14.10
C LYS A 294 10.36 8.50 13.50
N ASN A 295 10.43 7.77 12.39
CA ASN A 295 11.70 7.43 11.73
C ASN A 295 12.06 8.35 10.55
N THR A 296 11.24 9.37 10.26
CA THR A 296 11.58 10.35 9.23
C THR A 296 12.71 11.24 9.77
N PRO A 297 13.92 11.22 9.18
CA PRO A 297 15.01 12.05 9.66
C PRO A 297 14.57 13.52 9.58
N VAL A 298 14.58 14.19 10.74
CA VAL A 298 14.35 15.64 10.79
C VAL A 298 15.42 16.26 9.91
N VAL A 299 15.01 16.78 8.76
CA VAL A 299 15.89 17.62 7.94
C VAL A 299 16.11 18.88 8.76
N THR A 300 17.14 18.88 9.60
CA THR A 300 17.63 20.11 10.21
C THR A 300 18.04 21.02 9.07
N ASP A 301 17.31 22.11 8.88
CA ASP A 301 17.59 23.11 7.86
C ASP A 301 19.07 23.49 7.93
N PRO A 302 19.85 23.26 6.87
CA PRO A 302 21.24 23.65 6.85
C PRO A 302 21.29 25.14 6.54
N LEU A 303 20.93 26.00 7.49
CA LEU A 303 21.09 27.46 7.42
C LEU A 303 20.69 28.07 8.78
N GLU A 304 21.36 27.69 9.86
CA GLU A 304 21.55 28.64 10.96
C GLU A 304 22.81 29.45 10.61
N PRO A 305 22.68 30.71 10.15
CA PRO A 305 23.84 31.54 9.83
C PRO A 305 24.65 31.71 11.11
N GLN A 306 25.87 31.16 11.14
CA GLN A 306 26.80 31.44 12.22
C GLN A 306 27.00 32.95 12.28
N ALA A 307 26.65 33.54 13.43
CA ALA A 307 26.86 34.94 13.68
C ALA A 307 28.34 35.28 13.42
N PRO A 308 28.64 36.39 12.73
CA PRO A 308 30.01 36.77 12.46
C PRO A 308 30.75 36.94 13.78
N HIS A 309 31.81 36.14 13.97
CA HIS A 309 32.82 36.40 14.98
C HIS A 309 33.43 37.77 14.68
N ASN A 310 33.12 38.76 15.51
CA ASN A 310 33.85 40.01 15.54
C ASN A 310 35.17 39.76 16.26
N GLU A 311 36.27 39.85 15.51
CA GLU A 311 37.59 40.18 16.04
C GLU A 311 37.76 41.71 16.09
#